data_AF-A0A973AHB1-F1
#
_entry.id   AF-A0A973AHB1-F1
#
_cell.length_a   1.000
_cell.length_b   1.000
_cell.length_c   1.000
_cell.angle_alpha   90.00
_cell.angle_beta   90.00
_cell.angle_gamma   90.00
#
_symmetry.space_group_name_H-M   'P 1'
#
loop_
_entity.id
_entity.type
_entity.pdbx_description
1 polymer ?
#
loop_
_entity_poly.entity_id
_entity_poly.type
_entity_poly.pdbx_seq_one_letter_code
_entity_poly.pdbx_strand_id
1 'polypeptide(L)'
;MSVAKRLRQAGVLGLNERNANYIMRLNPRGFFPRVDDKVLTKKLAVAAGMAVPEMYGMIVHQAEVKNFAAIVANKTSFVVKPAEGSGGDGILVVTGRSERKRDTFRLSSGMLMSEGEIRHHLSNIVGGQYSLSGHRDKALIEYCVHFDPTFAEVSFQGVPDIRVIVYRGYPAMAMVRLP
;
A
#
# COMPACT_ATOMS: atom_id res chain seq x y z
N MET A 1 23.10 19.37 -28.63
CA MET A 1 22.00 18.40 -28.45
C MET A 1 21.35 18.61 -27.08
N SER A 2 20.02 18.58 -26.98
CA SER A 2 19.32 18.68 -25.69
C SER A 2 19.59 17.47 -24.80
N VAL A 3 19.47 17.65 -23.48
CA VAL A 3 19.60 16.57 -22.48
C VAL A 3 18.66 15.40 -22.82
N ALA A 4 17.40 15.70 -23.16
CA ALA A 4 16.41 14.69 -23.54
C ALA A 4 16.86 13.84 -24.74
N LYS A 5 17.48 14.44 -25.76
CA LYS A 5 17.96 13.72 -26.94
C LYS A 5 19.13 12.78 -26.60
N ARG A 6 20.04 13.21 -25.73
CA ARG A 6 21.16 12.37 -25.25
C ARG A 6 20.67 11.18 -24.43
N LEU A 7 19.74 11.40 -23.51
CA LEU A 7 19.14 10.33 -22.69
C LEU A 7 18.44 9.29 -23.56
N ARG A 8 17.67 9.75 -24.56
CA ARG A 8 17.01 8.84 -25.51
C ARG A 8 18.02 8.04 -26.34
N GLN A 9 19.10 8.65 -26.81
CA GLN A 9 20.17 7.94 -27.53
C GLN A 9 20.89 6.92 -26.65
N ALA A 10 21.01 7.18 -25.34
CA ALA A 10 21.54 6.25 -24.37
C ALA A 10 20.55 5.14 -23.97
N GLY A 11 19.36 5.08 -24.57
CA GLY A 11 18.35 4.05 -24.28
C GLY A 11 17.60 4.26 -22.95
N VAL A 12 17.67 5.45 -22.35
CA VAL A 12 16.95 5.75 -21.11
C VAL A 12 15.45 5.79 -21.38
N LEU A 13 14.71 4.89 -20.73
CA LEU A 13 13.26 4.80 -20.85
C LEU A 13 12.57 5.80 -19.91
N GLY A 14 11.85 6.76 -20.48
CA GLY A 14 11.04 7.71 -19.71
C GLY A 14 9.71 7.12 -19.22
N LEU A 15 9.13 7.71 -18.17
CA LEU A 15 7.85 7.25 -17.57
C LEU A 15 6.70 7.23 -18.60
N ASN A 16 6.57 8.27 -19.41
CA ASN A 16 5.50 8.36 -20.41
C ASN A 16 5.64 7.29 -21.49
N GLU A 17 6.87 7.06 -21.96
CA GLU A 17 7.16 6.03 -22.96
C GLU A 17 6.93 4.63 -22.40
N ARG A 18 7.38 4.37 -21.17
CA ARG A 18 7.08 3.13 -20.44
C ARG A 18 5.57 2.88 -20.37
N ASN A 19 4.80 3.89 -19.94
CA ASN A 19 3.36 3.74 -19.77
C ASN A 19 2.65 3.51 -21.11
N ALA A 20 2.93 4.32 -22.13
CA ALA A 20 2.26 4.24 -23.42
C ALA A 20 2.66 2.98 -24.22
N ASN A 21 3.97 2.73 -24.36
CA ASN A 21 4.47 1.72 -25.30
C ASN A 21 4.60 0.32 -24.69
N TYR A 22 4.67 0.21 -23.36
CA TYR A 22 4.80 -1.07 -22.68
C TYR A 22 3.58 -1.39 -21.84
N ILE A 23 3.22 -0.55 -20.86
CA ILE A 23 2.14 -0.90 -19.92
C ILE A 23 0.80 -0.96 -20.65
N MET A 24 0.37 0.15 -21.27
CA MET A 24 -0.94 0.24 -21.93
C MET A 24 -1.04 -0.66 -23.16
N ARG A 25 0.05 -0.82 -23.90
CA ARG A 25 0.08 -1.59 -25.14
C ARG A 25 0.14 -3.11 -24.91
N LEU A 26 0.90 -3.56 -23.91
CA LEU A 26 1.21 -4.98 -23.75
C LEU A 26 0.38 -5.68 -22.66
N ASN A 27 -0.34 -4.94 -21.82
CA ASN A 27 -1.19 -5.53 -20.79
C ASN A 27 -2.67 -5.36 -21.18
N PRO A 28 -3.45 -6.45 -21.26
CA PRO A 28 -4.87 -6.37 -21.54
C PRO A 28 -5.61 -5.51 -20.51
N ARG A 29 -6.35 -4.50 -20.98
CA ARG A 29 -7.05 -3.54 -20.10
C ARG A 29 -8.02 -4.21 -19.12
N GLY A 30 -8.64 -5.32 -19.52
CA GLY A 30 -9.54 -6.10 -18.65
C GLY A 30 -8.89 -6.65 -17.38
N PHE A 31 -7.56 -6.67 -17.29
CA PHE A 31 -6.83 -7.11 -16.10
C PHE A 31 -6.41 -5.98 -15.17
N PHE A 32 -6.56 -4.72 -15.55
CA PHE A 32 -6.17 -3.58 -14.69
C PHE A 32 -6.92 -3.56 -13.36
N PRO A 33 -8.23 -3.88 -13.29
CA PRO A 33 -8.92 -3.98 -12.01
C PRO A 33 -8.28 -4.97 -11.02
N ARG A 34 -7.54 -5.98 -11.51
CA ARG A 34 -6.85 -6.97 -10.67
C ARG A 34 -5.65 -6.39 -9.92
N VAL A 35 -5.08 -5.30 -10.40
CA VAL A 35 -3.92 -4.61 -9.80
C VAL A 35 -4.29 -3.28 -9.16
N ASP A 36 -5.41 -2.67 -9.56
CA ASP A 36 -5.92 -1.43 -8.99
C ASP A 36 -6.65 -1.68 -7.65
N ASP A 37 -7.36 -2.81 -7.50
CA ASP A 37 -7.96 -3.24 -6.23
C ASP A 37 -7.01 -4.16 -5.46
N LYS A 38 -6.41 -3.65 -4.37
CA LYS A 38 -5.48 -4.41 -3.51
C LYS A 38 -6.11 -5.67 -2.88
N VAL A 39 -7.43 -5.70 -2.68
CA VAL A 39 -8.15 -6.89 -2.21
C VAL A 39 -8.11 -7.98 -3.27
N LEU A 40 -8.39 -7.62 -4.52
CA LEU A 40 -8.36 -8.56 -5.64
C LEU A 40 -6.94 -9.04 -5.92
N THR A 41 -5.96 -8.13 -5.93
CA THR A 41 -4.53 -8.48 -6.04
C THR A 41 -4.13 -9.50 -4.97
N LYS A 42 -4.50 -9.24 -3.70
CA LYS A 42 -4.14 -10.14 -2.59
C LYS A 42 -4.78 -11.52 -2.76
N LYS A 43 -6.05 -11.61 -3.14
CA LYS A 43 -6.73 -12.89 -3.40
C LYS A 43 -6.01 -13.71 -4.46
N LEU A 44 -5.60 -13.07 -5.56
CA LEU A 44 -4.86 -13.73 -6.63
C LEU A 44 -3.47 -14.17 -6.17
N ALA A 45 -2.77 -13.34 -5.40
CA ALA A 45 -1.47 -13.66 -4.84
C ALA A 45 -1.53 -14.88 -3.90
N VAL A 46 -2.51 -14.93 -2.99
CA VAL A 46 -2.74 -16.08 -2.10
C VAL A 46 -3.05 -17.34 -2.91
N ALA A 47 -3.92 -17.26 -3.91
CA ALA A 47 -4.25 -18.39 -4.78
C ALA A 47 -3.02 -18.91 -5.56
N ALA A 48 -2.05 -18.04 -5.84
CA ALA A 48 -0.79 -18.38 -6.47
C ALA A 48 0.30 -18.85 -5.46
N GLY A 49 -0.02 -18.98 -4.17
CA GLY A 49 0.93 -19.40 -3.14
C GLY A 49 1.96 -18.33 -2.76
N MET A 50 1.69 -17.06 -3.04
CA MET A 50 2.60 -15.96 -2.70
C MET A 50 2.47 -15.53 -1.25
N ALA A 51 3.61 -15.27 -0.62
CA ALA A 51 3.67 -14.66 0.70
C ALA A 51 3.13 -13.23 0.63
N VAL A 52 2.04 -12.98 1.36
CA VAL A 52 1.42 -11.66 1.49
C VAL A 52 1.11 -11.39 2.95
N PRO A 53 1.04 -10.11 3.39
CA PRO A 53 0.66 -9.80 4.76
C PRO A 53 -0.72 -10.37 5.11
N GLU A 54 -0.83 -10.99 6.28
CA GLU A 54 -2.10 -11.53 6.80
C GLU A 54 -3.15 -10.42 6.85
N MET A 55 -4.37 -10.71 6.36
CA MET A 55 -5.49 -9.79 6.49
C MET A 55 -6.19 -10.06 7.82
N TYR A 56 -6.25 -9.06 8.70
CA TYR A 56 -6.99 -9.15 9.95
C TYR A 56 -8.47 -8.86 9.76
N GLY A 57 -8.79 -7.96 8.84
CA GLY A 57 -10.15 -7.62 8.52
C GLY A 57 -10.24 -6.59 7.39
N MET A 58 -11.47 -6.31 6.98
CA MET A 58 -11.80 -5.33 5.97
C MET A 58 -13.09 -4.63 6.37
N ILE A 59 -13.13 -3.31 6.16
CA ILE A 59 -14.32 -2.49 6.34
C ILE A 59 -14.79 -2.08 4.94
N VAL A 60 -15.94 -2.58 4.52
CA VAL A 60 -16.55 -2.33 3.20
C VAL A 60 -17.64 -1.27 3.32
N HIS A 61 -18.34 -1.23 4.45
CA HIS A 61 -19.46 -0.33 4.67
C HIS A 61 -19.28 0.53 5.93
N GLN A 62 -19.84 1.74 5.92
CA GLN A 62 -19.74 2.68 7.05
C GLN A 62 -20.23 2.07 8.37
N ALA A 63 -21.29 1.23 8.31
CA ALA A 63 -21.83 0.54 9.48
C ALA A 63 -20.84 -0.46 10.12
N GLU A 64 -19.84 -0.92 9.37
CA GLU A 64 -18.83 -1.89 9.83
C GLU A 64 -17.65 -1.23 10.53
N VAL A 65 -17.47 0.09 10.41
CA VAL A 65 -16.40 0.84 11.12
C VAL A 65 -16.43 0.55 12.62
N LYS A 66 -17.62 0.25 13.15
CA LYS A 66 -17.77 -0.12 14.56
C LYS A 66 -17.04 -1.39 14.99
N ASN A 67 -16.75 -2.27 14.03
CA ASN A 67 -16.09 -3.55 14.24
C ASN A 67 -14.57 -3.40 14.38
N PHE A 68 -14.01 -2.21 14.10
CA PHE A 68 -12.56 -1.96 14.15
C PHE A 68 -11.92 -2.46 15.46
N ALA A 69 -12.49 -2.08 16.61
CA ALA A 69 -11.96 -2.47 17.92
C ALA A 69 -11.80 -4.00 18.08
N ALA A 70 -12.79 -4.76 17.59
CA ALA A 70 -12.75 -6.22 17.63
C ALA A 70 -11.69 -6.79 16.69
N ILE A 71 -11.55 -6.23 15.48
CA ILE A 71 -10.55 -6.66 14.48
C ILE A 71 -9.12 -6.53 15.04
N VAL A 72 -8.84 -5.44 15.76
CA VAL A 72 -7.48 -5.15 16.26
C VAL A 72 -7.28 -5.49 17.74
N ALA A 73 -8.25 -6.10 18.42
CA ALA A 73 -8.26 -6.28 19.88
C ALA A 73 -6.95 -6.89 20.42
N ASN A 74 -6.48 -7.97 19.78
CA ASN A 74 -5.27 -8.69 20.17
C ASN A 74 -4.05 -8.33 19.31
N LYS A 75 -4.08 -7.18 18.62
CA LYS A 75 -3.02 -6.73 17.73
C LYS A 75 -2.36 -5.48 18.31
N THR A 76 -1.04 -5.51 18.40
CA THR A 76 -0.20 -4.39 18.85
C THR A 76 0.24 -3.51 17.68
N SER A 77 0.46 -4.11 16.51
CA SER A 77 0.78 -3.43 15.25
C SER A 77 -0.16 -3.89 14.12
N PHE A 78 -0.44 -2.97 13.20
CA PHE A 78 -1.25 -3.23 12.00
C PHE A 78 -1.11 -2.07 11.01
N VAL A 79 -1.51 -2.31 9.77
CA VAL A 79 -1.63 -1.28 8.74
C VAL A 79 -3.09 -1.14 8.35
N VAL A 80 -3.55 0.11 8.26
CA VAL A 80 -4.84 0.47 7.64
C VAL A 80 -4.55 1.10 6.29
N LYS A 81 -5.22 0.65 5.22
CA LYS A 81 -5.03 1.25 3.90
C LYS A 81 -6.27 1.16 3.00
N PRO A 82 -6.48 2.13 2.09
CA PRO A 82 -7.49 2.05 1.04
C PRO A 82 -7.18 0.94 0.01
N ALA A 83 -8.21 0.24 -0.47
CA ALA A 83 -8.05 -0.78 -1.50
C ALA A 83 -7.60 -0.17 -2.83
N GLU A 84 -8.16 0.97 -3.21
CA GLU A 84 -7.93 1.64 -4.50
C GLU A 84 -7.11 2.95 -4.37
N GLY A 85 -6.55 3.23 -3.19
CA GLY A 85 -5.77 4.46 -2.98
C GLY A 85 -4.45 4.52 -3.77
N SER A 86 -3.99 5.75 -4.02
CA SER A 86 -2.83 6.09 -4.85
C SER A 86 -1.77 6.86 -4.08
N GLY A 87 -0.51 6.74 -4.50
CA GLY A 87 0.61 7.54 -3.96
C GLY A 87 0.96 7.29 -2.49
N GLY A 88 0.34 6.30 -1.84
CA GLY A 88 0.48 6.08 -0.41
C GLY A 88 -0.48 6.87 0.47
N ASP A 89 -1.40 7.62 -0.13
CA ASP A 89 -2.39 8.40 0.62
C ASP A 89 -3.41 7.50 1.32
N GLY A 90 -3.86 7.94 2.50
CA GLY A 90 -4.77 7.18 3.36
C GLY A 90 -4.16 5.97 4.08
N ILE A 91 -2.86 5.71 3.94
CA ILE A 91 -2.17 4.62 4.66
C ILE A 91 -1.83 5.06 6.09
N LEU A 92 -2.28 4.29 7.08
CA LEU A 92 -1.83 4.40 8.47
C LEU A 92 -1.02 3.17 8.85
N VAL A 93 0.17 3.39 9.41
CA VAL A 93 1.02 2.33 9.94
C VAL A 93 1.06 2.46 11.46
N VAL A 94 0.41 1.52 12.15
CA VAL A 94 0.38 1.44 13.61
C VAL A 94 1.47 0.47 14.06
N THR A 95 2.40 0.96 14.88
CA THR A 95 3.56 0.21 15.37
C THR A 95 3.43 -0.22 16.83
N GLY A 96 2.42 0.27 17.55
CA GLY A 96 2.19 -0.08 18.95
C GLY A 96 0.90 0.48 19.52
N ARG A 97 0.63 0.13 20.78
CA ARG A 97 -0.41 0.73 21.63
C ARG A 97 0.23 1.62 22.69
N SER A 98 -0.47 2.65 23.14
CA SER A 98 -0.02 3.50 24.24
C SER A 98 -0.16 2.77 25.57
N GLU A 99 0.91 2.75 26.36
CA GLU A 99 0.88 2.19 27.73
C GLU A 99 0.16 3.12 28.72
N ARG A 100 0.09 4.42 28.42
CA ARG A 100 -0.44 5.45 29.34
C ARG A 100 -1.89 5.82 29.07
N LYS A 101 -2.36 5.66 27.83
CA LYS A 101 -3.72 6.01 27.41
C LYS A 101 -4.38 4.80 26.79
N ARG A 102 -5.53 4.40 27.34
CA ARG A 102 -6.36 3.33 26.78
C ARG A 102 -6.80 3.72 25.36
N ASP A 103 -7.00 2.70 24.51
CA ASP A 103 -7.56 2.84 23.15
C ASP A 103 -6.83 3.89 22.30
N THR A 104 -5.53 4.02 22.52
CA THR A 104 -4.64 4.92 21.79
C THR A 104 -3.51 4.12 21.17
N PHE A 105 -3.20 4.43 19.92
CA PHE A 105 -2.24 3.73 19.08
C PHE A 105 -1.07 4.65 18.73
N ARG A 106 0.11 4.07 18.55
CA ARG A 106 1.30 4.78 18.09
C ARG A 106 1.49 4.54 16.60
N LEU A 107 1.61 5.61 15.84
CA LEU A 107 1.93 5.57 14.41
C LEU A 107 3.44 5.40 14.19
N SER A 108 3.84 4.95 13.00
CA SER A 108 5.25 4.89 12.58
C SER A 108 5.97 6.25 12.64
N SER A 109 5.22 7.35 12.51
CA SER A 109 5.72 8.73 12.69
C SER A 109 6.00 9.10 14.16
N GLY A 110 5.65 8.25 15.11
CA GLY A 110 5.75 8.52 16.56
C GLY A 110 4.52 9.21 17.16
N MET A 111 3.62 9.74 16.33
CA MET A 111 2.36 10.36 16.78
C MET A 111 1.43 9.34 17.45
N LEU A 112 0.59 9.83 18.36
CA LEU A 112 -0.46 9.05 18.99
C LEU A 112 -1.80 9.34 18.33
N MET A 113 -2.59 8.31 18.09
CA MET A 113 -3.92 8.39 17.47
C MET A 113 -4.90 7.54 18.28
N SER A 114 -6.00 8.11 18.71
CA SER A 114 -7.08 7.41 19.43
C SER A 114 -7.86 6.48 18.50
N GLU A 115 -8.56 5.50 19.08
CA GLU A 115 -9.48 4.64 18.33
C GLU A 115 -10.53 5.45 17.58
N GLY A 116 -11.06 6.52 18.19
CA GLY A 116 -12.04 7.41 17.56
C GLY A 116 -11.50 8.09 16.30
N GLU A 117 -10.25 8.56 16.34
CA GLU A 117 -9.57 9.16 15.17
C GLU A 117 -9.32 8.11 14.08
N ILE A 118 -8.90 6.89 14.43
CA ILE A 118 -8.72 5.82 13.44
C ILE A 118 -10.06 5.42 12.81
N ARG A 119 -11.14 5.34 13.60
CA ARG A 119 -12.49 5.10 13.07
C ARG A 119 -12.94 6.19 12.11
N HIS A 120 -12.67 7.46 12.44
CA HIS A 120 -12.95 8.56 11.54
C HIS A 120 -12.14 8.42 10.24
N HIS A 121 -10.85 8.08 10.33
CA HIS A 121 -10.01 7.80 9.16
C HIS A 121 -10.54 6.63 8.31
N LEU A 122 -11.00 5.54 8.93
CA LEU A 122 -11.66 4.42 8.24
C LEU A 122 -12.92 4.88 7.51
N SER A 123 -13.74 5.73 8.13
CA SER A 123 -14.91 6.32 7.48
C SER A 123 -14.54 7.18 6.28
N ASN A 124 -13.44 7.93 6.34
CA ASN A 124 -12.91 8.72 5.21
C ASN A 124 -12.44 7.82 4.06
N ILE A 125 -11.73 6.72 4.37
CA ILE A 125 -11.38 5.70 3.37
C ILE A 125 -12.63 5.14 2.70
N VAL A 126 -13.58 4.63 3.47
CA VAL A 126 -14.81 4.02 2.92
C VAL A 126 -15.65 5.04 2.14
N GLY A 127 -15.60 6.31 2.55
CA GLY A 127 -16.22 7.43 1.86
C GLY A 127 -15.57 7.78 0.51
N GLY A 128 -14.38 7.22 0.21
CA GLY A 128 -13.68 7.44 -1.05
C GLY A 128 -12.70 8.60 -1.06
N GLN A 129 -12.40 9.21 0.10
CA GLN A 129 -11.53 10.40 0.19
C GLN A 129 -10.14 10.16 -0.42
N TYR A 130 -9.63 8.94 -0.32
CA TYR A 130 -8.30 8.55 -0.79
C TYR A 130 -8.31 7.77 -2.12
N SER A 131 -9.49 7.54 -2.71
CA SER A 131 -9.62 6.87 -4.00
C SER A 131 -9.39 7.85 -5.14
N LEU A 132 -8.64 7.44 -6.17
CA LEU A 132 -8.37 8.25 -7.36
C LEU A 132 -9.64 8.72 -8.08
N SER A 133 -10.70 7.93 -8.01
CA SER A 133 -11.99 8.20 -8.67
C SER A 133 -13.00 8.92 -7.77
N GLY A 134 -12.68 9.11 -6.48
CA GLY A 134 -13.61 9.63 -5.48
C GLY A 134 -14.82 8.71 -5.20
N HIS A 135 -14.81 7.49 -5.73
CA HIS A 135 -15.83 6.48 -5.43
C HIS A 135 -15.61 5.85 -4.07
N ARG A 136 -16.67 5.24 -3.52
CA ARG A 136 -16.59 4.45 -2.29
C ARG A 136 -15.48 3.41 -2.41
N ASP A 137 -14.67 3.30 -1.37
CA ASP A 137 -13.55 2.36 -1.30
C ASP A 137 -13.76 1.40 -0.10
N LYS A 138 -12.82 0.47 0.08
CA LYS A 138 -12.76 -0.48 1.19
C LYS A 138 -11.49 -0.18 1.98
N ALA A 139 -11.58 -0.23 3.30
CA ALA A 139 -10.40 -0.14 4.15
C ALA A 139 -9.92 -1.54 4.52
N LEU A 140 -8.66 -1.86 4.19
CA LEU A 140 -8.01 -3.09 4.60
C LEU A 140 -7.30 -2.85 5.93
N ILE A 141 -7.40 -3.83 6.84
CA ILE A 141 -6.64 -3.88 8.08
C ILE A 141 -5.79 -5.16 8.04
N GLU A 142 -4.48 -5.01 8.08
CA GLU A 142 -3.55 -6.12 7.85
C GLU A 142 -2.32 -6.10 8.76
N TYR A 143 -1.58 -7.20 8.77
CA TYR A 143 -0.29 -7.32 9.42
C TYR A 143 0.67 -6.21 8.96
N CYS A 144 1.32 -5.57 9.94
CA CYS A 144 2.39 -4.61 9.69
C CYS A 144 3.69 -5.38 9.44
N VAL A 145 4.22 -5.31 8.22
CA VAL A 145 5.48 -5.98 7.87
C VAL A 145 6.63 -5.34 8.65
N HIS A 146 7.43 -6.18 9.30
CA HIS A 146 8.68 -5.79 9.94
C HIS A 146 9.83 -6.07 8.99
N PHE A 147 10.62 -5.03 8.70
CA PHE A 147 11.74 -5.13 7.77
C PHE A 147 12.93 -5.84 8.41
N ASP A 148 13.75 -6.45 7.57
CA ASP A 148 14.99 -7.04 8.01
C ASP A 148 15.92 -5.95 8.59
N PRO A 149 16.56 -6.18 9.75
CA PRO A 149 17.50 -5.23 10.35
C PRO A 149 18.64 -4.79 9.42
N THR A 150 18.96 -5.58 8.39
CA THR A 150 19.96 -5.23 7.36
C THR A 150 19.70 -3.86 6.71
N PHE A 151 18.44 -3.41 6.63
CA PHE A 151 18.10 -2.11 6.05
C PHE A 151 18.11 -0.96 7.07
N ALA A 152 18.30 -1.23 8.36
CA ALA A 152 18.18 -0.22 9.42
C ALA A 152 19.21 0.91 9.30
N GLU A 153 20.41 0.60 8.81
CA GLU A 153 21.50 1.59 8.65
C GLU A 153 21.33 2.47 7.40
N VAL A 154 20.52 2.03 6.43
CA VAL A 154 20.41 2.67 5.10
C VAL A 154 19.00 3.19 4.78
N SER A 155 18.07 3.09 5.73
CA SER A 155 16.68 3.53 5.59
C SER A 155 16.35 4.56 6.67
N PHE A 156 16.17 5.82 6.30
CA PHE A 156 15.76 6.87 7.24
C PHE A 156 14.26 7.14 7.09
N GLN A 157 13.48 6.82 8.14
CA GLN A 157 12.03 7.10 8.20
C GLN A 157 11.25 6.70 6.93
N GLY A 158 11.12 5.40 6.69
CA GLY A 158 10.25 4.89 5.63
C GLY A 158 10.34 3.38 5.49
N VAL A 159 9.75 2.87 4.42
CA VAL A 159 9.72 1.45 4.10
C VAL A 159 10.70 1.18 2.96
N PRO A 160 11.82 0.47 3.20
CA PRO A 160 12.66 0.00 2.12
C PRO A 160 11.91 -1.08 1.33
N ASP A 161 11.88 -0.96 0.00
CA ASP A 161 11.22 -1.93 -0.87
C ASP A 161 12.11 -2.38 -2.03
N ILE A 162 11.97 -3.66 -2.42
CA ILE A 162 12.58 -4.19 -3.64
C ILE A 162 11.53 -4.15 -4.73
N ARG A 163 11.77 -3.34 -5.76
CA ARG A 163 10.92 -3.30 -6.94
C ARG A 163 11.48 -4.22 -8.01
N VAL A 164 10.66 -5.19 -8.42
CA VAL A 164 10.95 -6.06 -9.57
C VAL A 164 10.07 -5.65 -10.75
N ILE A 165 10.67 -5.43 -11.92
CA ILE A 165 9.98 -5.17 -13.17
C ILE A 165 9.97 -6.45 -13.98
N VAL A 166 8.77 -6.98 -14.22
CA VAL A 166 8.56 -8.19 -15.02
C VAL A 166 8.12 -7.79 -16.44
N TYR A 167 8.81 -8.31 -17.44
CA TYR A 167 8.46 -8.16 -18.84
C TYR A 167 8.13 -9.53 -19.45
N ARG A 168 6.87 -9.73 -19.84
CA ARG A 168 6.37 -10.98 -20.45
C ARG A 168 6.75 -12.25 -19.66
N GLY A 169 6.66 -12.19 -18.34
CA GLY A 169 6.96 -13.31 -17.44
C GLY A 169 8.41 -13.42 -16.98
N TYR A 170 9.32 -12.58 -17.48
CA TYR A 170 10.73 -12.58 -17.08
C TYR A 170 11.06 -11.37 -16.21
N PRO A 171 11.75 -11.52 -15.07
CA PRO A 171 12.21 -10.39 -14.25
C PRO A 171 13.33 -9.66 -14.99
N ALA A 172 12.98 -8.55 -15.65
CA ALA A 172 13.90 -7.79 -16.50
C ALA A 172 14.81 -6.84 -15.70
N MET A 173 14.36 -6.40 -14.53
CA MET A 173 15.11 -5.50 -13.65
C MET A 173 14.63 -5.66 -12.21
N ALA A 174 15.54 -5.51 -11.26
CA ALA A 174 15.22 -5.33 -9.86
C ALA A 174 16.00 -4.13 -9.31
N MET A 175 15.39 -3.37 -8.40
CA MET A 175 16.05 -2.27 -7.72
C MET A 175 15.58 -2.17 -6.27
N VAL A 176 16.51 -1.85 -5.37
CA VAL A 176 16.15 -1.43 -4.02
C VAL A 176 15.73 0.03 -4.04
N ARG A 177 14.69 0.35 -3.28
CA ARG A 177 14.21 1.71 -3.03
C ARG A 177 14.35 1.97 -1.55
N LEU A 178 15.18 2.94 -1.22
CA LEU A 178 15.43 3.37 0.15
C LEU A 178 14.74 4.72 0.37
N PRO A 179 14.09 4.92 1.52
CA PRO A 179 13.54 6.23 1.92
C PRO A 179 14.64 7.21 2.34
#